data_AF-A0A6A6RIV8-F1
#
_entry.id   AF-A0A6A6RIV8-F1
#
_cell.length_a   1.000
_cell.length_b   1.000
_cell.length_c   1.000
_cell.angle_alpha   90.00
_cell.angle_beta   90.00
_cell.angle_gamma   90.00
#
_symmetry.space_group_name_H-M   'P 1'
#
loop_
_entity.id
_entity.type
_entity.pdbx_description
1 polymer ?
#
loop_
_entity_poly.entity_id
_entity_poly.type
_entity_poly.pdbx_seq_one_letter_code
_entity_poly.pdbx_strand_id
1 'polypeptide(L)'
;MISKLSFKFFQIERKLDETRFLVEDSNGQLYYGESWKQVKRLEAMTSAEIRSELEFEPLSEVGVNASDFFATFEEAKMTKFTGDLNDPAVFVKRQRFLVDSENFRENPERFRLLTAREIEFCEVLIKDPHPNLCEYLGVVLADAPAPEDRITDLVYTRYSIDLFTFVQRGYLRDSEQVEFIIQCVKDGISHLHQLGYVHCDISPGNIFLITHNSEDTSTSKDDSSSEASSSSEGSASEDSGSEDSSSSEGSASSEDSSASGESLNVRIENVVLGDFDAATKEGGILDLKRAPDGWWPEDLELDFGDCAVFEIDHHGLEKIKDWLLECLSESDAS
;
A
#
# COMPACT_ATOMS: atom_id res chain seq x y z
N MET A 1 43.30 -5.21 2.07
CA MET A 1 42.46 -4.02 1.84
C MET A 1 41.19 -4.24 2.62
N ILE A 2 40.86 -3.39 3.59
CA ILE A 2 39.53 -3.42 4.22
C ILE A 2 38.58 -2.92 3.12
N SER A 3 37.63 -3.75 2.68
CA SER A 3 36.59 -3.29 1.75
C SER A 3 35.90 -2.10 2.40
N LYS A 4 35.81 -0.99 1.68
CA LYS A 4 35.11 0.19 2.18
C LYS A 4 33.62 -0.18 2.19
N LEU A 5 33.00 -0.22 3.37
CA LEU A 5 31.56 -0.44 3.51
C LEU A 5 30.81 0.54 2.60
N SER A 6 29.91 0.01 1.78
CA SER A 6 28.90 0.80 1.07
C SER A 6 27.58 0.74 1.84
N PHE A 7 26.75 1.73 1.64
CA PHE A 7 25.48 1.93 2.32
C PHE A 7 24.39 2.23 1.29
N LYS A 8 23.21 1.66 1.49
CA LYS A 8 21.99 1.95 0.74
C LYS A 8 20.83 2.15 1.71
N PHE A 9 19.84 2.95 1.34
CA PHE A 9 18.62 3.01 2.12
C PHE A 9 17.85 1.69 1.98
N PHE A 10 17.45 1.14 3.12
CA PHE A 10 16.56 -0.01 3.20
C PHE A 10 15.11 0.45 3.27
N GLN A 11 14.83 1.45 4.11
CA GLN A 11 13.50 2.02 4.30
C GLN A 11 13.62 3.48 4.72
N ILE A 12 12.72 4.32 4.22
CA ILE A 12 12.67 5.75 4.54
C ILE A 12 11.22 6.11 4.79
N GLU A 13 10.93 6.73 5.92
CA GLU A 13 9.60 7.20 6.23
C GLU A 13 9.62 8.57 6.84
N ARG A 14 8.58 9.35 6.57
CA ARG A 14 8.46 10.71 7.07
C ARG A 14 7.16 10.87 7.85
N LYS A 15 7.25 11.51 9.01
CA LYS A 15 6.12 11.95 9.82
C LYS A 15 6.34 13.41 10.19
N LEU A 16 5.40 14.28 9.79
CA LEU A 16 5.56 15.73 9.90
C LEU A 16 6.86 16.18 9.20
N ASP A 17 7.73 16.91 9.90
CA ASP A 17 8.97 17.43 9.35
C ASP A 17 10.17 16.48 9.50
N GLU A 18 10.03 15.41 10.28
CA GLU A 18 11.10 14.46 10.60
C GLU A 18 11.06 13.24 9.67
N THR A 19 12.21 12.92 9.07
CA THR A 19 12.42 11.73 8.25
C THR A 19 13.26 10.73 9.03
N ARG A 20 12.76 9.51 9.17
CA ARG A 20 13.46 8.39 9.80
C ARG A 20 13.81 7.36 8.75
N PHE A 21 14.91 6.68 8.93
CA PHE A 21 15.39 5.74 7.91
C PHE A 21 16.12 4.55 8.52
N LEU A 22 16.07 3.45 7.78
CA LEU A 22 17.00 2.35 7.89
C LEU A 22 17.98 2.38 6.72
N VAL A 23 19.25 2.22 7.04
CA VAL A 23 20.33 2.02 6.08
C VAL A 23 20.86 0.60 6.23
N GLU A 24 21.12 -0.06 5.11
CA GLU A 24 21.77 -1.37 5.05
C GLU A 24 23.20 -1.20 4.51
N ASP A 25 24.18 -1.80 5.19
CA ASP A 25 25.55 -1.84 4.69
C ASP A 25 25.80 -3.00 3.70
N SER A 26 26.99 -3.02 3.11
CA SER A 26 27.42 -4.10 2.20
C SER A 26 27.57 -5.48 2.83
N ASN A 27 27.30 -5.63 4.13
CA ASN A 27 27.27 -6.91 4.85
C ASN A 27 25.84 -7.27 5.32
N GLY A 28 24.83 -6.45 5.02
CA GLY A 28 23.43 -6.73 5.38
C GLY A 28 23.08 -6.28 6.80
N GLN A 29 23.98 -5.54 7.47
CA GLN A 29 23.72 -4.95 8.77
C GLN A 29 22.82 -3.72 8.61
N LEU A 30 21.78 -3.64 9.44
CA LEU A 30 20.87 -2.51 9.49
C LEU A 30 21.29 -1.48 10.54
N TYR A 31 21.09 -0.22 10.18
CA TYR A 31 21.37 0.97 10.97
C TYR A 31 20.14 1.88 10.97
N TYR A 32 19.87 2.54 12.09
CA TYR A 32 18.80 3.50 12.25
C TYR A 32 19.35 4.92 12.29
N GLY A 33 18.66 5.85 11.64
CA GLY A 33 18.96 7.27 11.74
C GLY A 33 17.75 8.16 11.47
N GLU A 34 17.95 9.44 11.76
CA GLU A 34 16.94 10.49 11.68
C GLU A 34 17.51 11.68 10.90
N SER A 35 16.65 12.41 10.20
CA SER A 35 17.05 13.58 9.42
C SER A 35 15.88 14.53 9.19
N TRP A 36 16.19 15.81 9.05
CA TRP A 36 15.26 16.84 8.58
C TRP A 36 15.25 16.97 7.04
N LYS A 37 16.11 16.23 6.34
CA LYS A 37 16.12 16.19 4.88
C LYS A 37 14.84 15.51 4.37
N GLN A 38 14.31 15.98 3.25
CA GLN A 38 13.13 15.36 2.62
C GLN A 38 13.46 13.96 2.07
N VAL A 39 12.46 13.08 2.00
CA VAL A 39 12.57 11.71 1.46
C VAL A 39 13.27 11.71 0.09
N LYS A 40 12.80 12.52 -0.87
CA LYS A 40 13.40 12.63 -2.21
C LYS A 40 14.89 13.00 -2.19
N ARG A 41 15.33 13.83 -1.22
CA ARG A 41 16.75 14.17 -1.09
C ARG A 41 17.55 12.98 -0.60
N LEU A 42 17.02 12.22 0.36
CA LEU A 42 17.66 11.02 0.89
C LEU A 42 17.76 9.94 -0.19
N GLU A 43 16.67 9.65 -0.91
CA GLU A 43 16.64 8.64 -2.00
C GLU A 43 17.68 8.91 -3.09
N ALA A 44 18.01 10.19 -3.34
CA ALA A 44 19.02 10.58 -4.33
C ALA A 44 20.47 10.53 -3.80
N MET A 45 20.71 10.21 -2.52
CA MET A 45 22.05 10.19 -1.95
C MET A 45 22.84 8.96 -2.39
N THR A 46 24.11 9.19 -2.73
CA THR A 46 25.10 8.13 -2.93
C THR A 46 25.53 7.52 -1.59
N SER A 47 26.09 6.31 -1.64
CA SER A 47 26.67 5.67 -0.45
C SER A 47 27.73 6.53 0.26
N ALA A 48 28.47 7.36 -0.47
CA ALA A 48 29.48 8.24 0.12
C ALA A 48 28.82 9.39 0.89
N GLU A 49 27.78 10.01 0.32
CA GLU A 49 27.01 11.05 0.98
C GLU A 49 26.27 10.52 2.21
N ILE A 50 25.65 9.33 2.13
CA ILE A 50 25.00 8.69 3.29
C ILE A 50 25.98 8.64 4.46
N ARG A 51 27.19 8.12 4.21
CA ARG A 51 28.22 7.96 5.23
C ARG A 51 28.76 9.29 5.79
N SER A 52 28.84 10.34 4.97
CA SER A 52 29.49 11.60 5.38
C SER A 52 28.52 12.67 5.88
N GLU A 53 27.26 12.61 5.48
CA GLU A 53 26.26 13.66 5.77
C GLU A 53 25.18 13.24 6.77
N LEU A 54 25.04 11.94 7.08
CA LEU A 54 24.01 11.44 7.99
C LEU A 54 24.61 10.83 9.24
N GLU A 55 23.89 10.99 10.34
CA GLU A 55 24.14 10.32 11.60
C GLU A 55 23.20 9.12 11.71
N PHE A 56 23.76 7.95 11.97
CA PHE A 56 23.03 6.71 12.15
C PHE A 56 23.88 5.71 12.95
N GLU A 57 23.21 4.84 13.68
CA GLU A 57 23.82 3.87 14.59
C GLU A 57 23.27 2.46 14.29
N PRO A 58 24.05 1.39 14.52
CA PRO A 58 23.54 0.02 14.41
C PRO A 58 22.26 -0.16 15.23
N LEU A 59 21.29 -0.93 14.73
CA LEU A 59 20.03 -1.18 15.46
C LEU A 59 20.26 -1.61 16.92
N SER A 60 21.27 -2.44 17.17
CA SER A 60 21.63 -2.93 18.51
C SER A 60 22.03 -1.82 19.48
N GLU A 61 22.61 -0.72 18.99
CA GLU A 61 22.97 0.43 19.81
C GLU A 61 21.74 1.28 20.16
N VAL A 62 20.70 1.24 19.33
CA VAL A 62 19.38 1.86 19.57
C VAL A 62 18.48 0.96 20.43
N GLY A 63 18.95 -0.26 20.79
CA GLY A 63 18.25 -1.18 21.68
C GLY A 63 17.27 -2.13 20.97
N VAL A 64 17.35 -2.26 19.65
CA VAL A 64 16.46 -3.12 18.85
C VAL A 64 17.27 -3.98 17.86
N ASN A 65 16.66 -4.99 17.27
CA ASN A 65 17.28 -5.89 16.29
C ASN A 65 16.40 -6.08 15.06
N ALA A 66 16.99 -6.49 13.94
CA ALA A 66 16.23 -6.79 12.73
C ALA A 66 15.14 -7.86 12.97
N SER A 67 15.42 -8.86 13.80
CA SER A 67 14.45 -9.92 14.17
C SER A 67 13.25 -9.42 14.97
N ASP A 68 13.28 -8.18 15.45
CA ASP A 68 12.13 -7.59 16.13
C ASP A 68 11.12 -7.07 15.10
N PHE A 69 11.58 -6.64 13.92
CA PHE A 69 10.73 -6.06 12.88
C PHE A 69 10.35 -7.04 11.77
N PHE A 70 11.23 -7.99 11.45
CA PHE A 70 11.08 -8.85 10.26
C PHE A 70 10.83 -10.30 10.65
N ALA A 71 9.82 -10.91 10.02
CA ALA A 71 9.54 -12.33 10.16
C ALA A 71 10.54 -13.19 9.36
N THR A 72 10.64 -14.46 9.74
CA THR A 72 11.49 -15.45 9.05
C THR A 72 10.63 -16.30 8.12
N PHE A 73 11.13 -16.54 6.91
CA PHE A 73 10.49 -17.35 5.89
C PHE A 73 10.57 -18.84 6.22
N GLU A 74 9.43 -19.51 6.11
CA GLU A 74 9.31 -20.95 6.26
C GLU A 74 8.73 -21.56 4.99
N GLU A 75 9.58 -22.15 4.13
CA GLU A 75 9.20 -22.70 2.82
C GLU A 75 8.03 -23.70 2.88
N ALA A 76 7.90 -24.45 3.98
CA ALA A 76 6.82 -25.42 4.17
C ALA A 76 5.45 -24.79 4.48
N LYS A 77 5.39 -23.50 4.83
CA LYS A 77 4.19 -22.80 5.29
C LYS A 77 3.84 -21.56 4.48
N MET A 78 4.81 -21.00 3.77
CA MET A 78 4.71 -19.69 3.15
C MET A 78 5.01 -19.74 1.66
N THR A 79 4.24 -18.96 0.91
CA THR A 79 4.39 -18.78 -0.53
C THR A 79 5.40 -17.66 -0.77
N LYS A 80 6.53 -18.00 -1.41
CA LYS A 80 7.50 -16.99 -1.87
C LYS A 80 7.02 -16.39 -3.19
N PHE A 81 6.95 -15.06 -3.25
CA PHE A 81 6.69 -14.38 -4.52
C PHE A 81 7.91 -14.49 -5.45
N THR A 82 7.67 -14.84 -6.71
CA THR A 82 8.73 -15.05 -7.72
C THR A 82 8.52 -14.23 -9.00
N GLY A 83 7.51 -13.37 -9.02
CA GLY A 83 7.23 -12.46 -10.14
C GLY A 83 8.10 -11.19 -10.12
N ASP A 84 7.84 -10.29 -11.08
CA ASP A 84 8.51 -8.99 -11.14
C ASP A 84 7.84 -8.01 -10.17
N LEU A 85 8.62 -7.47 -9.22
CA LEU A 85 8.14 -6.46 -8.27
C LEU A 85 7.82 -5.11 -8.93
N ASN A 86 8.25 -4.90 -10.19
CA ASN A 86 7.93 -3.71 -10.97
C ASN A 86 6.69 -3.88 -11.85
N ASP A 87 6.05 -5.05 -11.84
CA ASP A 87 4.82 -5.27 -12.59
C ASP A 87 3.74 -4.28 -12.11
N PRO A 88 3.10 -3.49 -13.00
CA PRO A 88 2.05 -2.56 -12.61
C PRO A 88 0.83 -3.26 -11.96
N ALA A 89 0.60 -4.55 -12.20
CA ALA A 89 -0.45 -5.32 -11.55
C ALA A 89 -0.08 -5.77 -10.12
N VAL A 90 1.14 -5.51 -9.66
CA VAL A 90 1.65 -5.95 -8.35
C VAL A 90 1.72 -4.78 -7.37
N PHE A 91 1.19 -4.99 -6.17
CA PHE A 91 1.32 -4.11 -5.02
C PHE A 91 2.25 -4.73 -3.98
N VAL A 92 3.28 -3.98 -3.57
CA VAL A 92 4.23 -4.41 -2.54
C VAL A 92 3.90 -3.66 -1.24
N LYS A 93 3.48 -4.39 -0.23
CA LYS A 93 3.15 -3.88 1.11
C LYS A 93 4.38 -4.02 2.01
N ARG A 94 4.98 -2.90 2.39
CA ARG A 94 6.04 -2.82 3.40
C ARG A 94 5.47 -2.32 4.73
N GLN A 95 5.84 -2.98 5.84
CA GLN A 95 5.41 -2.55 7.16
C GLN A 95 5.96 -1.17 7.51
N ARG A 96 5.08 -0.26 7.95
CA ARG A 96 5.47 1.12 8.25
C ARG A 96 5.76 1.39 9.73
N PHE A 97 6.90 0.91 10.21
CA PHE A 97 7.24 0.95 11.63
C PHE A 97 8.13 2.14 12.06
N LEU A 98 8.73 2.91 11.14
CA LEU A 98 9.62 4.02 11.52
C LEU A 98 8.82 5.26 11.97
N VAL A 99 7.63 5.47 11.42
CA VAL A 99 6.76 6.60 11.81
C VAL A 99 6.09 6.42 13.18
N ASP A 100 6.07 5.21 13.71
CA ASP A 100 5.59 4.89 15.05
C ASP A 100 6.78 4.81 16.03
N SER A 101 7.33 5.98 16.38
CA SER A 101 8.53 6.09 17.22
C SER A 101 8.39 5.47 18.61
N GLU A 102 7.17 5.42 19.13
CA GLU A 102 6.89 4.84 20.44
C GLU A 102 7.04 3.31 20.36
N ASN A 103 6.26 2.65 19.50
CA ASN A 103 6.36 1.20 19.36
C ASN A 103 7.67 0.75 18.71
N PHE A 104 8.32 1.59 17.89
CA PHE A 104 9.61 1.25 17.28
C PHE A 104 10.67 0.89 18.33
N ARG A 105 10.63 1.52 19.50
CA ARG A 105 11.59 1.23 20.59
C ARG A 105 10.99 0.40 21.71
N GLU A 106 9.74 0.66 22.08
CA GLU A 106 9.14 0.06 23.27
C GLU A 106 8.58 -1.34 23.00
N ASN A 107 8.00 -1.56 21.82
CA ASN A 107 7.35 -2.83 21.44
C ASN A 107 7.67 -3.20 19.97
N PRO A 108 8.95 -3.29 19.58
CA PRO A 108 9.33 -3.48 18.18
C PRO A 108 8.81 -4.81 17.61
N GLU A 109 8.68 -5.84 18.45
CA GLU A 109 8.18 -7.17 18.06
C GLU A 109 6.75 -7.14 17.54
N ARG A 110 5.96 -6.12 17.92
CA ARG A 110 4.59 -5.91 17.44
C ARG A 110 4.51 -5.92 15.92
N PHE A 111 5.48 -5.30 15.24
CA PHE A 111 5.49 -5.20 13.78
C PHE A 111 5.72 -6.56 13.12
N ARG A 112 6.69 -7.33 13.63
CA ARG A 112 6.90 -8.71 13.15
C ARG A 112 5.66 -9.57 13.40
N LEU A 113 5.00 -9.42 14.54
CA LEU A 113 3.81 -10.21 14.89
C LEU A 113 2.62 -9.87 13.99
N LEU A 114 2.40 -8.60 13.66
CA LEU A 114 1.38 -8.17 12.70
C LEU A 114 1.63 -8.77 11.31
N THR A 115 2.86 -8.67 10.80
CA THR A 115 3.25 -9.29 9.53
C THR A 115 3.07 -10.81 9.55
N ALA A 116 3.50 -11.49 10.62
CA ALA A 116 3.36 -12.94 10.73
C ALA A 116 1.89 -13.39 10.74
N ARG A 117 1.02 -12.65 11.44
CA ARG A 117 -0.43 -12.88 11.46
C ARG A 117 -1.06 -12.71 10.09
N GLU A 118 -0.73 -11.61 9.41
CA GLU A 118 -1.22 -11.34 8.07
C GLU A 118 -0.81 -12.45 7.09
N ILE A 119 0.45 -12.90 7.15
CA ILE A 119 0.93 -14.04 6.35
C ILE A 119 0.17 -15.31 6.69
N GLU A 120 0.05 -15.69 7.97
CA GLU A 120 -0.65 -16.91 8.39
C GLU A 120 -2.05 -16.98 7.77
N PHE A 121 -2.77 -15.86 7.81
CA PHE A 121 -4.10 -15.77 7.25
C PHE A 121 -4.13 -15.74 5.73
N CYS A 122 -3.23 -15.00 5.08
CA CYS A 122 -3.14 -14.97 3.62
C CYS A 122 -2.83 -16.35 3.02
N GLU A 123 -2.04 -17.17 3.71
CA GLU A 123 -1.79 -18.57 3.32
C GLU A 123 -3.02 -19.48 3.50
N VAL A 124 -4.04 -19.05 4.27
CA VAL A 124 -5.37 -19.67 4.26
C VAL A 124 -6.15 -19.21 3.03
N LEU A 125 -6.20 -17.90 2.77
CA LEU A 125 -6.95 -17.31 1.65
C LEU A 125 -6.48 -17.83 0.28
N ILE A 126 -5.17 -18.05 0.10
CA ILE A 126 -4.65 -18.59 -1.18
C ILE A 126 -5.22 -19.98 -1.53
N LYS A 127 -5.70 -20.74 -0.52
CA LYS A 127 -6.29 -22.06 -0.72
C LYS A 127 -7.79 -22.00 -1.06
N ASP A 128 -8.46 -20.91 -0.70
CA ASP A 128 -9.88 -20.69 -0.93
C ASP A 128 -10.13 -19.21 -1.28
N PRO A 129 -9.73 -18.77 -2.49
CA PRO A 129 -9.78 -17.38 -2.90
C PRO A 129 -11.22 -16.90 -3.15
N HIS A 130 -11.49 -15.62 -2.90
CA HIS A 130 -12.79 -15.00 -3.10
C HIS A 130 -12.66 -13.69 -3.92
N PRO A 131 -13.57 -13.40 -4.87
CA PRO A 131 -13.47 -12.22 -5.73
C PRO A 131 -13.53 -10.87 -4.99
N ASN A 132 -14.09 -10.86 -3.77
CA ASN A 132 -14.21 -9.66 -2.92
C ASN A 132 -13.19 -9.61 -1.77
N LEU A 133 -12.09 -10.35 -1.86
CA LEU A 133 -10.94 -10.25 -0.95
C LEU A 133 -9.67 -9.96 -1.75
N CYS A 134 -8.75 -9.21 -1.15
CA CYS A 134 -7.47 -8.93 -1.77
C CYS A 134 -6.72 -10.24 -2.08
N GLU A 135 -6.22 -10.34 -3.30
CA GLU A 135 -5.44 -11.50 -3.74
C GLU A 135 -3.99 -11.35 -3.25
N TYR A 136 -3.59 -12.25 -2.36
CA TYR A 136 -2.22 -12.37 -1.88
C TYR A 136 -1.38 -13.23 -2.84
N LEU A 137 -0.19 -12.75 -3.18
CA LEU A 137 0.72 -13.35 -4.17
C LEU A 137 1.97 -13.97 -3.54
N GLY A 138 2.24 -13.70 -2.26
CA GLY A 138 3.39 -14.26 -1.53
C GLY A 138 4.19 -13.21 -0.75
N VAL A 139 5.31 -13.64 -0.18
CA VAL A 139 6.28 -12.78 0.51
C VAL A 139 7.52 -12.50 -0.31
N VAL A 140 8.13 -11.34 -0.07
CA VAL A 140 9.46 -10.96 -0.57
C VAL A 140 10.50 -11.19 0.52
N LEU A 141 11.65 -11.72 0.12
CA LEU A 141 12.79 -11.96 1.01
C LEU A 141 13.88 -10.93 0.77
N ALA A 142 14.68 -10.65 1.79
CA ALA A 142 15.83 -9.77 1.68
C ALA A 142 16.87 -10.34 0.70
N ASP A 143 17.44 -9.45 -0.12
CA ASP A 143 18.57 -9.81 -0.97
C ASP A 143 19.83 -10.04 -0.15
N ALA A 144 20.69 -10.95 -0.63
CA ALA A 144 22.04 -11.10 -0.09
C ALA A 144 22.78 -9.75 -0.05
N PRO A 145 23.58 -9.47 0.98
CA PRO A 145 24.13 -10.41 1.99
C PRO A 145 23.31 -10.55 3.27
N ALA A 146 22.10 -9.99 3.34
CA ALA A 146 21.21 -10.22 4.47
C ALA A 146 20.85 -11.71 4.62
N PRO A 147 20.33 -12.14 5.80
CA PRO A 147 19.73 -13.46 5.91
C PRO A 147 18.66 -13.65 4.82
N GLU A 148 18.87 -14.64 3.94
CA GLU A 148 18.02 -14.92 2.77
C GLU A 148 16.59 -15.32 3.16
N ASP A 149 16.35 -15.63 4.43
CA ASP A 149 15.07 -15.99 5.01
C ASP A 149 14.35 -14.80 5.68
N ARG A 150 14.93 -13.59 5.68
CA ARG A 150 14.27 -12.40 6.25
C ARG A 150 13.17 -11.90 5.31
N ILE A 151 11.92 -11.92 5.76
CA ILE A 151 10.78 -11.38 5.03
C ILE A 151 10.79 -9.84 5.14
N THR A 152 10.76 -9.15 4.00
CA THR A 152 10.76 -7.69 3.95
C THR A 152 9.42 -7.09 3.56
N ASP A 153 8.64 -7.81 2.74
CA ASP A 153 7.39 -7.30 2.18
C ASP A 153 6.37 -8.42 1.93
N LEU A 154 5.09 -8.05 1.91
CA LEU A 154 4.01 -8.88 1.36
C LEU A 154 3.65 -8.37 -0.04
N VAL A 155 3.21 -9.28 -0.90
CA VAL A 155 2.83 -8.98 -2.28
C VAL A 155 1.36 -9.28 -2.48
N TYR A 156 0.64 -8.32 -3.06
CA TYR A 156 -0.77 -8.42 -3.41
C TYR A 156 -0.98 -8.02 -4.86
N THR A 157 -2.12 -8.41 -5.43
CA THR A 157 -2.64 -7.78 -6.66
C THR A 157 -2.88 -6.29 -6.40
N ARG A 158 -2.53 -5.44 -7.38
CA ARG A 158 -2.74 -3.99 -7.29
C ARG A 158 -4.16 -3.62 -7.70
N TYR A 159 -4.78 -2.78 -6.87
CA TYR A 159 -6.09 -2.18 -7.10
C TYR A 159 -5.93 -0.69 -7.43
N SER A 160 -6.94 -0.10 -8.08
CA SER A 160 -6.87 1.27 -8.60
C SER A 160 -6.83 2.33 -7.50
N ILE A 161 -7.65 2.15 -6.45
CA ILE A 161 -7.89 3.15 -5.41
C ILE A 161 -8.52 2.48 -4.16
N ASP A 162 -8.33 3.04 -2.98
CA ASP A 162 -9.10 2.70 -1.78
C ASP A 162 -10.43 3.46 -1.72
N LEU A 163 -11.40 2.94 -0.97
CA LEU A 163 -12.76 3.50 -0.91
C LEU A 163 -12.78 4.90 -0.28
N PHE A 164 -11.92 5.16 0.71
CA PHE A 164 -11.79 6.49 1.30
C PHE A 164 -11.41 7.53 0.24
N THR A 165 -10.33 7.27 -0.50
CA THR A 165 -9.85 8.16 -1.56
C THR A 165 -10.86 8.26 -2.71
N PHE A 166 -11.56 7.18 -3.05
CA PHE A 166 -12.62 7.18 -4.07
C PHE A 166 -13.73 8.19 -3.73
N VAL A 167 -14.21 8.17 -2.49
CA VAL A 167 -15.23 9.10 -2.00
C VAL A 167 -14.69 10.52 -1.91
N GLN A 168 -13.48 10.71 -1.37
CA GLN A 168 -12.84 12.05 -1.29
C GLN A 168 -12.67 12.72 -2.65
N ARG A 169 -12.46 11.95 -3.72
CA ARG A 169 -12.35 12.45 -5.09
C ARG A 169 -13.71 12.76 -5.74
N GLY A 170 -14.83 12.56 -5.03
CA GLY A 170 -16.17 12.81 -5.55
C GLY A 170 -16.62 11.79 -6.60
N TYR A 171 -16.10 10.56 -6.57
CA TYR A 171 -16.48 9.52 -7.54
C TYR A 171 -17.71 8.71 -7.13
N LEU A 172 -18.19 8.86 -5.89
CA LEU A 172 -19.47 8.33 -5.44
C LEU A 172 -20.60 9.24 -5.92
N ARG A 173 -21.61 8.67 -6.59
CA ARG A 173 -22.62 9.45 -7.35
C ARG A 173 -24.06 9.03 -7.11
N ASP A 174 -24.29 7.77 -6.78
CA ASP A 174 -25.64 7.25 -6.63
C ASP A 174 -25.70 6.10 -5.62
N SER A 175 -26.93 5.76 -5.25
CA SER A 175 -27.22 4.68 -4.31
C SER A 175 -26.97 3.29 -4.90
N GLU A 176 -26.92 3.14 -6.23
CA GLU A 176 -26.60 1.85 -6.86
C GLU A 176 -25.12 1.50 -6.62
N GLN A 177 -24.22 2.48 -6.70
CA GLN A 177 -22.82 2.30 -6.32
C GLN A 177 -22.69 1.94 -4.83
N VAL A 178 -23.43 2.61 -3.94
CA VAL A 178 -23.40 2.30 -2.49
C VAL A 178 -23.82 0.84 -2.27
N GLU A 179 -24.96 0.41 -2.81
CA GLU A 179 -25.45 -0.95 -2.61
C GLU A 179 -24.50 -1.99 -3.24
N PHE A 180 -23.89 -1.69 -4.39
CA PHE A 180 -22.88 -2.57 -4.99
C PHE A 180 -21.64 -2.74 -4.10
N ILE A 181 -21.09 -1.63 -3.58
CA ILE A 181 -19.94 -1.64 -2.68
C ILE A 181 -20.25 -2.45 -1.41
N ILE A 182 -21.38 -2.15 -0.77
CA ILE A 182 -21.80 -2.84 0.47
C ILE A 182 -22.01 -4.32 0.24
N GLN A 183 -22.64 -4.71 -0.88
CA GLN A 183 -22.82 -6.12 -1.19
C GLN A 183 -21.49 -6.85 -1.37
N CYS A 184 -20.53 -6.26 -2.10
CA CYS A 184 -19.20 -6.85 -2.27
C CYS A 184 -18.43 -6.99 -0.95
N VAL A 185 -18.44 -5.95 -0.11
CA VAL A 185 -17.78 -6.00 1.21
C VAL A 185 -18.43 -7.08 2.09
N LYS A 186 -19.77 -7.16 2.09
CA LYS A 186 -20.51 -8.18 2.83
C LYS A 186 -20.16 -9.60 2.37
N ASP A 187 -20.01 -9.82 1.07
CA ASP A 187 -19.64 -11.13 0.52
C ASP A 187 -18.21 -11.50 0.92
N GLY A 188 -17.28 -10.54 0.91
CA GLY A 188 -15.92 -10.70 1.45
C GLY A 188 -15.93 -11.09 2.93
N ILE A 189 -16.64 -10.33 3.78
CA ILE A 189 -16.80 -10.63 5.22
C ILE A 189 -17.38 -12.03 5.43
N SER A 190 -18.44 -12.36 4.70
CA SER A 190 -19.11 -13.67 4.82
C SER A 190 -18.15 -14.83 4.53
N HIS A 191 -17.28 -14.67 3.53
CA HIS A 191 -16.23 -15.64 3.23
C HIS A 191 -15.21 -15.77 4.38
N LEU A 192 -14.79 -14.64 4.97
CA LEU A 192 -13.89 -14.67 6.13
C LEU A 192 -14.50 -15.41 7.32
N HIS A 193 -15.76 -15.13 7.62
CA HIS A 193 -16.48 -15.76 8.71
C HIS A 193 -16.67 -17.25 8.47
N GLN A 194 -16.92 -17.66 7.21
CA GLN A 194 -16.96 -19.07 6.83
C GLN A 194 -15.63 -19.80 7.07
N LEU A 195 -14.50 -19.11 6.89
CA LEU A 195 -13.17 -19.63 7.22
C LEU A 195 -12.86 -19.60 8.72
N GLY A 196 -13.75 -19.02 9.54
CA GLY A 196 -13.59 -18.90 10.99
C GLY A 196 -12.72 -17.73 11.43
N TYR A 197 -12.60 -16.69 10.60
CA TYR A 197 -11.81 -15.48 10.88
C TYR A 197 -12.71 -14.24 11.00
N VAL A 198 -12.28 -13.30 11.83
CA VAL A 198 -12.81 -11.96 12.00
C VAL A 198 -11.75 -10.98 11.49
N HIS A 199 -12.13 -10.00 10.68
CA HIS A 199 -11.21 -9.01 10.12
C HIS A 199 -10.73 -8.01 11.18
N CYS A 200 -11.62 -7.57 12.06
CA CYS A 200 -11.35 -6.66 13.19
C CYS A 200 -10.92 -5.22 12.81
N ASP A 201 -10.86 -4.87 11.52
CA ASP A 201 -10.39 -3.57 11.03
C ASP A 201 -11.09 -3.16 9.73
N ILE A 202 -12.42 -3.23 9.73
CA ILE A 202 -13.23 -2.82 8.59
C ILE A 202 -13.36 -1.30 8.59
N SER A 203 -12.73 -0.66 7.62
CA SER A 203 -12.77 0.79 7.41
C SER A 203 -12.60 1.11 5.90
N PRO A 204 -12.95 2.33 5.44
CA PRO A 204 -12.87 2.67 4.02
C PRO A 204 -11.46 2.61 3.43
N GLY A 205 -10.42 2.80 4.26
CA GLY A 205 -9.02 2.70 3.83
C GLY A 205 -8.57 1.26 3.52
N ASN A 206 -9.32 0.26 4.01
CA ASN A 206 -9.03 -1.17 3.87
C ASN A 206 -9.91 -1.84 2.81
N ILE A 207 -10.73 -1.06 2.08
CA ILE A 207 -11.56 -1.53 0.97
C ILE A 207 -10.97 -0.95 -0.31
N PHE A 208 -10.64 -1.81 -1.27
CA PHE A 208 -9.99 -1.41 -2.52
C PHE A 208 -10.88 -1.66 -3.73
N LEU A 209 -10.78 -0.81 -4.75
CA LEU A 209 -11.59 -0.87 -5.95
C LEU A 209 -10.73 -1.02 -7.20
N ILE A 210 -11.20 -1.81 -8.16
CA ILE A 210 -10.80 -1.68 -9.56
C ILE A 210 -11.80 -0.77 -10.24
N THR A 211 -11.28 0.30 -10.82
CA THR A 211 -12.09 1.30 -11.53
C THR A 211 -11.60 1.48 -12.96
N HIS A 212 -12.54 1.79 -13.84
CA HIS A 212 -12.26 2.17 -15.23
C HIS A 212 -12.84 3.54 -15.53
N ASN A 213 -12.04 4.36 -16.21
CA ASN A 213 -12.56 5.55 -16.87
C ASN A 213 -13.28 5.12 -18.13
N SER A 214 -14.48 5.66 -18.36
CA SER A 214 -15.26 5.33 -19.55
C SER A 214 -14.57 5.65 -20.89
N GLU A 215 -13.48 6.43 -20.88
CA GLU A 215 -12.76 6.86 -22.09
C GLU A 215 -11.82 5.77 -22.68
N ASP A 216 -11.43 4.76 -21.89
CA ASP A 216 -10.54 3.67 -22.33
C ASP A 216 -11.23 2.63 -23.23
N THR A 217 -12.54 2.75 -23.46
CA THR A 217 -13.30 1.80 -24.31
C THR A 217 -13.25 2.11 -25.81
N SER A 218 -12.41 3.05 -26.26
CA SER A 218 -12.34 3.48 -27.67
C SER A 218 -11.20 2.86 -28.50
N THR A 219 -10.34 2.00 -27.94
CA THR A 219 -9.25 1.32 -28.70
C THR A 219 -9.24 -0.20 -28.54
N SER A 220 -10.35 -0.86 -28.86
CA SER A 220 -10.31 -2.29 -29.22
C SER A 220 -11.47 -2.68 -30.14
N LYS A 221 -11.61 -1.96 -31.25
CA LYS A 221 -12.29 -2.50 -32.44
C LYS A 221 -11.44 -2.23 -33.66
N ASP A 222 -11.34 -3.27 -34.47
CA ASP A 222 -10.71 -3.35 -35.79
C ASP A 222 -9.26 -3.84 -35.79
N ASP A 223 -9.11 -5.16 -35.78
CA ASP A 223 -8.22 -5.77 -36.76
C ASP A 223 -8.86 -7.03 -37.34
N SER A 224 -9.56 -6.84 -38.45
CA SER A 224 -10.03 -7.89 -39.35
C SER A 224 -9.71 -7.47 -40.78
N SER A 225 -8.71 -8.14 -41.32
CA SER A 225 -8.51 -8.48 -42.74
C SER A 225 -8.03 -7.42 -43.75
N SER A 226 -6.93 -7.84 -44.40
CA SER A 226 -6.63 -7.80 -45.84
C SER A 226 -5.87 -6.61 -46.46
N GLU A 227 -4.59 -6.91 -46.73
CA GLU A 227 -3.86 -6.80 -48.00
C GLU A 227 -3.92 -5.54 -48.89
N ALA A 228 -2.70 -5.14 -49.29
CA ALA A 228 -2.24 -4.76 -50.63
C ALA A 228 -1.92 -3.27 -50.93
N SER A 229 -0.61 -3.01 -50.92
CA SER A 229 0.20 -2.52 -52.05
C SER A 229 0.34 -1.02 -52.37
N SER A 230 1.62 -0.67 -52.63
CA SER A 230 2.16 0.45 -53.43
C SER A 230 2.20 1.85 -52.78
N SER A 231 3.14 2.75 -53.04
CA SER A 231 4.58 2.76 -53.40
C SER A 231 5.04 4.24 -53.40
N SER A 232 6.35 4.46 -53.36
CA SER A 232 7.12 5.65 -53.82
C SER A 232 7.44 6.82 -52.86
N GLU A 233 8.73 6.84 -52.45
CA GLU A 233 9.79 7.86 -52.68
C GLU A 233 9.64 9.36 -52.31
N GLY A 234 10.73 9.89 -51.71
CA GLY A 234 11.09 11.32 -51.65
C GLY A 234 11.66 11.72 -50.27
N SER A 235 12.95 11.54 -49.97
CA SER A 235 14.11 12.40 -50.26
C SER A 235 14.38 13.55 -49.25
N ALA A 236 15.66 13.64 -48.86
CA ALA A 236 16.34 14.39 -47.82
C ALA A 236 16.31 15.94 -47.85
N SER A 237 16.59 16.54 -46.67
CA SER A 237 17.57 17.65 -46.42
C SER A 237 17.45 18.05 -44.92
N GLU A 238 18.47 17.92 -44.07
CA GLU A 238 19.62 18.84 -43.83
C GLU A 238 19.25 20.27 -43.38
N ASP A 239 20.14 20.81 -42.51
CA ASP A 239 20.30 22.20 -42.01
C ASP A 239 19.66 22.50 -40.64
N SER A 240 20.37 22.65 -39.50
CA SER A 240 21.51 23.49 -39.02
C SER A 240 21.08 24.77 -38.28
N GLY A 241 21.92 25.20 -37.32
CA GLY A 241 21.89 26.51 -36.67
C GLY A 241 21.38 26.48 -35.21
N SER A 242 22.27 26.39 -34.20
CA SER A 242 22.92 27.52 -33.47
C SER A 242 21.95 28.26 -32.53
N GLU A 243 22.07 28.04 -31.22
CA GLU A 243 22.71 28.97 -30.25
C GLU A 243 22.06 30.35 -30.20
N ASP A 244 21.33 30.66 -29.11
CA ASP A 244 21.74 31.75 -28.22
C ASP A 244 20.92 31.83 -26.91
N SER A 245 21.64 31.82 -25.80
CA SER A 245 21.64 32.81 -24.73
C SER A 245 20.36 33.64 -24.48
N SER A 246 19.79 33.53 -23.28
CA SER A 246 19.87 34.57 -22.24
C SER A 246 18.75 34.48 -21.19
N SER A 247 19.16 34.85 -19.99
CA SER A 247 18.43 35.12 -18.75
C SER A 247 17.07 35.80 -18.87
N SER A 248 16.11 35.35 -18.07
CA SER A 248 15.22 36.26 -17.35
C SER A 248 14.69 35.62 -16.07
N GLU A 249 15.00 36.24 -14.94
CA GLU A 249 14.24 36.13 -13.71
C GLU A 249 12.79 36.54 -13.99
N GLY A 250 11.85 35.69 -13.58
CA GLY A 250 10.42 35.93 -13.72
C GLY A 250 9.70 35.41 -12.48
N SER A 251 9.46 36.31 -11.53
CA SER A 251 8.41 36.14 -10.53
C SER A 251 7.06 36.10 -11.24
N ALA A 252 6.35 34.98 -11.12
CA ALA A 252 4.94 34.83 -11.50
C ALA A 252 4.39 33.72 -10.57
N SER A 253 3.70 34.13 -9.51
CA SER A 253 2.24 34.17 -9.45
C SER A 253 1.63 32.79 -9.22
N SER A 254 1.06 32.66 -8.04
CA SER A 254 -0.05 31.77 -7.68
C SER A 254 -0.92 31.41 -8.89
N GLU A 255 -0.79 30.18 -9.36
CA GLU A 255 -1.84 29.53 -10.15
C GLU A 255 -2.70 28.73 -9.17
N ASP A 256 -3.72 29.42 -8.70
CA ASP A 256 -4.98 28.84 -8.25
C ASP A 256 -5.60 28.09 -9.43
N SER A 257 -5.24 26.82 -9.59
CA SER A 257 -5.92 25.92 -10.51
C SER A 257 -7.21 25.48 -9.85
N SER A 258 -8.23 26.33 -9.99
CA SER A 258 -9.62 25.93 -9.98
C SER A 258 -9.78 24.71 -10.90
N ALA A 259 -9.88 23.53 -10.28
CA ALA A 259 -10.18 22.30 -10.98
C ALA A 259 -11.59 22.45 -11.58
N SER A 260 -11.63 22.72 -12.88
CA SER A 260 -12.85 22.56 -13.66
C SER A 260 -13.30 21.11 -13.52
N GLY A 261 -14.45 20.93 -12.86
CA GLY A 261 -15.08 19.64 -12.62
C GLY A 261 -15.53 18.97 -13.92
N GLU A 262 -14.60 18.31 -14.61
CA GLU A 262 -14.97 17.21 -15.49
C GLU A 262 -15.29 16.02 -14.59
N SER A 263 -16.59 15.75 -14.42
CA SER A 263 -17.09 14.51 -13.84
C SER A 263 -16.63 13.34 -14.72
N LEU A 264 -15.43 12.83 -14.44
CA LEU A 264 -14.96 11.59 -15.03
C LEU A 264 -15.96 10.50 -14.68
N ASN A 265 -16.49 9.83 -15.70
CA ASN A 265 -17.42 8.74 -15.50
C ASN A 265 -16.64 7.48 -15.09
N VAL A 266 -16.34 7.39 -13.80
CA VAL A 266 -15.62 6.28 -13.19
C VAL A 266 -16.61 5.15 -12.91
N ARG A 267 -16.41 3.99 -13.52
CA ARG A 267 -17.17 2.77 -13.25
C ARG A 267 -16.39 1.87 -12.31
N ILE A 268 -17.06 1.32 -11.30
CA ILE A 268 -16.50 0.30 -10.42
C ILE A 268 -16.66 -1.06 -11.11
N GLU A 269 -15.55 -1.78 -11.29
CA GLU A 269 -15.54 -3.16 -11.82
C GLU A 269 -15.50 -4.17 -10.69
N ASN A 270 -14.64 -3.94 -9.69
CA ASN A 270 -14.48 -4.84 -8.56
C ASN A 270 -14.30 -4.06 -7.25
N VAL A 271 -14.69 -4.67 -6.14
CA VAL A 271 -14.51 -4.18 -4.78
C VAL A 271 -14.01 -5.34 -3.93
N VAL A 272 -12.91 -5.11 -3.22
CA VAL A 272 -12.28 -6.12 -2.36
C VAL A 272 -12.01 -5.56 -0.97
N LEU A 273 -12.06 -6.43 0.04
CA LEU A 273 -11.58 -6.15 1.39
C LEU A 273 -10.14 -6.64 1.53
N GLY A 274 -9.28 -5.86 2.18
CA GLY A 274 -7.87 -6.19 2.43
C GLY A 274 -7.34 -5.57 3.72
N ASP A 275 -6.02 -5.56 3.87
CA ASP A 275 -5.30 -5.21 5.11
C ASP A 275 -5.66 -6.14 6.29
N PHE A 276 -5.13 -7.36 6.24
CA PHE A 276 -5.50 -8.43 7.17
C PHE A 276 -4.57 -8.55 8.39
N ASP A 277 -3.80 -7.52 8.72
CA ASP A 277 -2.87 -7.52 9.85
C ASP A 277 -3.57 -7.50 11.22
N ALA A 278 -4.85 -7.07 11.27
CA ALA A 278 -5.72 -7.17 12.44
C ALA A 278 -6.51 -8.50 12.49
N ALA A 279 -6.60 -9.24 11.38
CA ALA A 279 -7.47 -10.39 11.27
C ALA A 279 -7.04 -11.52 12.21
N THR A 280 -8.00 -12.13 12.89
CA THR A 280 -7.75 -13.23 13.83
C THR A 280 -8.88 -14.24 13.79
N LYS A 281 -8.68 -15.43 14.37
CA LYS A 281 -9.74 -16.44 14.43
C LYS A 281 -10.88 -15.96 15.34
N GLU A 282 -12.11 -16.35 15.02
CA GLU A 282 -13.23 -16.21 15.95
C GLU A 282 -12.88 -16.86 17.30
N GLY A 283 -13.14 -16.14 18.40
CA GLY A 283 -12.74 -16.55 19.75
C GLY A 283 -11.24 -16.37 20.07
N GLY A 284 -10.43 -15.93 19.10
CA GLY A 284 -9.04 -15.53 19.31
C GLY A 284 -8.94 -14.20 20.07
N ILE A 285 -7.80 -13.97 20.72
CA ILE A 285 -7.60 -12.75 21.54
C ILE A 285 -7.35 -11.55 20.63
N LEU A 286 -8.00 -10.43 20.93
CA LEU A 286 -7.70 -9.11 20.39
C LEU A 286 -6.48 -8.54 21.13
N ASP A 287 -5.33 -8.40 20.48
CA ASP A 287 -4.06 -8.11 21.18
C ASP A 287 -3.13 -7.12 20.45
N LEU A 288 -3.09 -7.14 19.12
CA LEU A 288 -2.18 -6.31 18.33
C LEU A 288 -2.92 -5.11 17.75
N LYS A 289 -3.84 -5.31 16.81
CA LYS A 289 -4.47 -4.23 16.06
C LYS A 289 -5.98 -4.44 16.00
N ARG A 290 -6.68 -3.32 15.90
CA ARG A 290 -8.12 -3.22 15.69
C ARG A 290 -8.43 -1.96 14.90
N ALA A 291 -9.68 -1.85 14.43
CA ALA A 291 -10.18 -0.65 13.79
C ALA A 291 -9.95 0.60 14.64
N PRO A 292 -9.64 1.75 14.02
CA PRO A 292 -9.52 3.02 14.75
C PRO A 292 -10.86 3.46 15.34
N ASP A 293 -10.79 4.36 16.33
CA ASP A 293 -11.97 4.97 16.95
C ASP A 293 -12.93 5.53 15.88
N GLY A 294 -14.22 5.26 16.06
CA GLY A 294 -15.28 5.59 15.09
C GLY A 294 -15.62 4.46 14.10
N TRP A 295 -14.70 3.52 13.87
CA TRP A 295 -14.93 2.29 13.11
C TRP A 295 -15.01 1.05 14.01
N TRP A 296 -14.57 1.15 15.27
CA TRP A 296 -14.67 0.11 16.27
C TRP A 296 -16.04 0.09 16.98
N PRO A 297 -16.62 -1.10 17.26
CA PRO A 297 -17.89 -1.24 17.98
C PRO A 297 -17.77 -0.95 19.49
N GLU A 298 -17.78 0.33 19.86
CA GLU A 298 -17.79 0.75 21.27
C GLU A 298 -18.97 0.19 22.08
N ASP A 299 -20.09 -0.10 21.40
CA ASP A 299 -21.30 -0.65 22.01
C ASP A 299 -21.18 -2.13 22.42
N LEU A 300 -20.18 -2.84 21.90
CA LEU A 300 -19.88 -4.22 22.33
C LEU A 300 -19.02 -4.26 23.61
N GLU A 301 -18.52 -3.12 24.09
CA GLU A 301 -17.64 -3.02 25.26
C GLU A 301 -16.41 -3.94 25.20
N LEU A 302 -15.91 -4.21 23.98
CA LEU A 302 -14.74 -5.06 23.74
C LEU A 302 -13.45 -4.24 23.72
N ASP A 303 -12.41 -4.75 24.38
CA ASP A 303 -11.08 -4.17 24.39
C ASP A 303 -9.97 -5.19 24.10
N PHE A 304 -8.72 -4.71 24.05
CA PHE A 304 -7.57 -5.61 23.99
C PHE A 304 -7.57 -6.57 25.18
N GLY A 305 -7.42 -7.86 24.90
CA GLY A 305 -7.53 -8.96 25.84
C GLY A 305 -8.84 -9.75 25.70
N ASP A 306 -9.87 -9.18 25.07
CA ASP A 306 -11.13 -9.86 24.80
C ASP A 306 -11.06 -10.75 23.56
N CYS A 307 -12.12 -11.53 23.34
CA CYS A 307 -12.24 -12.43 22.21
C CYS A 307 -12.82 -11.72 20.98
N ALA A 308 -12.25 -11.99 19.81
CA ALA A 308 -12.80 -11.57 18.53
C ALA A 308 -14.11 -12.30 18.24
N VAL A 309 -15.12 -11.54 17.80
CA VAL A 309 -16.46 -12.04 17.46
C VAL A 309 -16.89 -11.44 16.13
N PHE A 310 -17.71 -12.15 15.38
CA PHE A 310 -18.14 -11.72 14.04
C PHE A 310 -18.91 -10.40 14.02
N GLU A 311 -19.56 -10.04 15.14
CA GLU A 311 -20.27 -8.79 15.33
C GLU A 311 -19.37 -7.55 15.14
N ILE A 312 -18.07 -7.69 15.34
CA ILE A 312 -17.10 -6.61 15.07
C ILE A 312 -17.14 -6.20 13.59
N ASP A 313 -17.10 -7.18 12.70
CA ASP A 313 -17.10 -6.93 11.26
C ASP A 313 -18.49 -6.47 10.77
N HIS A 314 -19.56 -6.99 11.36
CA HIS A 314 -20.92 -6.53 11.06
C HIS A 314 -21.11 -5.06 11.42
N HIS A 315 -20.58 -4.61 12.57
CA HIS A 315 -20.59 -3.20 12.94
C HIS A 315 -19.82 -2.37 11.91
N GLY A 316 -18.62 -2.80 11.53
CA GLY A 316 -17.82 -2.12 10.50
C GLY A 316 -18.57 -1.99 9.17
N LEU A 317 -19.25 -3.04 8.72
CA LEU A 317 -20.05 -3.02 7.49
C LEU A 317 -21.18 -1.99 7.54
N GLU A 318 -21.95 -1.94 8.65
CA GLU A 318 -23.02 -0.96 8.82
C GLU A 318 -22.47 0.46 8.88
N LYS A 319 -21.32 0.68 9.55
CA LYS A 319 -20.63 1.97 9.56
C LYS A 319 -20.20 2.43 8.17
N ILE A 320 -19.70 1.53 7.33
CA ILE A 320 -19.36 1.85 5.94
C ILE A 320 -20.63 2.29 5.19
N LYS A 321 -21.75 1.58 5.39
CA LYS A 321 -23.02 1.91 4.73
C LYS A 321 -23.51 3.30 5.13
N ASP A 322 -23.55 3.59 6.42
CA ASP A 322 -23.98 4.90 6.94
C ASP A 322 -23.09 6.01 6.39
N TRP A 323 -21.76 5.84 6.47
CA TRP A 323 -20.80 6.82 5.96
C TRP A 323 -20.96 7.10 4.46
N LEU A 324 -21.16 6.06 3.63
CA LEU A 324 -21.38 6.23 2.19
C LEU A 324 -22.68 7.00 1.90
N LEU A 325 -23.76 6.73 2.64
CA LEU A 325 -25.03 7.43 2.48
C LEU A 325 -24.94 8.90 2.91
N GLU A 326 -24.21 9.19 3.98
CA GLU A 326 -23.91 10.56 4.43
C GLU A 326 -23.15 11.32 3.34
N CYS A 327 -22.05 10.76 2.84
CA CYS A 327 -21.26 11.39 1.77
C CYS A 327 -22.06 11.63 0.49
N LEU A 328 -22.95 10.70 0.11
CA LEU A 328 -23.83 10.89 -1.05
C LEU A 328 -24.80 12.06 -0.82
N SER A 329 -25.39 12.17 0.37
CA SER A 329 -26.33 13.25 0.69
C SER A 329 -25.68 14.64 0.71
N GLU A 330 -24.41 14.72 1.12
CA GLU A 330 -23.64 15.98 1.10
C GLU A 330 -23.30 16.42 -0.32
N SER A 331 -23.04 15.46 -1.23
CA SER A 331 -22.75 15.74 -2.63
C SER A 331 -23.96 16.27 -3.42
N ASP A 332 -25.17 15.86 -3.05
CA ASP A 332 -26.42 16.38 -3.65
C ASP A 332 -26.76 17.81 -3.20
N ALA A 333 -26.15 18.27 -2.10
CA ALA A 333 -26.43 19.58 -1.50
C ALA A 333 -25.51 20.72 -2.00
N SER A 334 -24.41 20.38 -2.71
CA SER A 334 -23.39 21.32 -3.20
C SER A 334 -23.57 21.71 -4.67
#